data_AF-A0AAN6PRT8-F1
#
_entry.id   AF-A0AAN6PRT8-F1
#
_cell.length_a   1.000
_cell.length_b   1.000
_cell.length_c   1.000
_cell.angle_alpha   90.00
_cell.angle_beta   90.00
_cell.angle_gamma   90.00
#
_symmetry.space_group_name_H-M   'P 1'
#
loop_
_entity.id
_entity.type
_entity.pdbx_description
1 polymer ?
#
loop_
_entity_poly.entity_id
_entity_poly.type
_entity_poly.pdbx_seq_one_letter_code
_entity_poly.pdbx_strand_id
1 'polypeptide(L)'
;MSQREQSLFEHHGRSFYQGTRRFLVVATDEEHSTCVPIYTYERQACTKLGVNPSKHGIIYRAGRTPRLVKGEPQLGFAPVRVNLYQKTEYIPKASRVNYAKLVTVEHNCLVFFIGCVNPEDFQNIVTPAVDACWEGKIHRRNE
;
A
#
# COMPACT_ATOMS: atom_id res chain seq x y z
N MET A 1 -22.77 0.57 -3.61
CA MET A 1 -22.72 -0.90 -3.62
C MET A 1 -21.35 -1.34 -3.12
N SER A 2 -21.30 -2.06 -2.00
CA SER A 2 -20.07 -2.50 -1.34
C SER A 2 -19.64 -3.83 -1.95
N GLN A 3 -18.75 -3.80 -2.94
CA GLN A 3 -18.08 -5.02 -3.39
C GLN A 3 -17.20 -5.55 -2.24
N ARG A 4 -17.41 -6.80 -1.83
CA ARG A 4 -16.49 -7.50 -0.91
C ARG A 4 -15.11 -7.54 -1.58
N GLU A 5 -14.08 -6.97 -0.94
CA GLU A 5 -12.69 -6.99 -1.45
C GLU A 5 -12.08 -8.41 -1.44
N GLN A 6 -12.78 -9.39 -0.88
CA GLN A 6 -12.33 -10.78 -0.77
C GLN A 6 -13.46 -11.74 -1.12
N SER A 7 -13.21 -12.66 -2.04
CA SER A 7 -14.04 -13.83 -2.28
C SER A 7 -13.51 -15.00 -1.44
N LEU A 8 -14.43 -15.67 -0.74
CA LEU A 8 -14.15 -16.92 -0.05
C LEU A 8 -14.28 -18.05 -1.06
N PHE A 9 -13.23 -18.85 -1.20
CA PHE A 9 -13.22 -20.04 -2.03
C PHE A 9 -13.00 -21.27 -1.17
N GLU A 10 -13.62 -22.39 -1.51
CA GLU A 10 -13.40 -23.67 -0.87
C GLU A 10 -12.68 -24.61 -1.83
N HIS A 11 -11.58 -25.21 -1.39
CA HIS A 11 -10.87 -26.24 -2.12
C HIS A 11 -10.36 -27.30 -1.14
N HIS A 12 -10.71 -28.58 -1.39
CA HIS A 12 -10.42 -29.72 -0.51
C HIS A 12 -10.79 -29.48 0.98
N GLY A 13 -11.97 -28.93 1.24
CA GLY A 13 -12.46 -28.67 2.61
C GLY A 13 -11.76 -27.53 3.35
N ARG A 14 -10.92 -26.74 2.65
CA ARG A 14 -10.28 -25.53 3.21
C ARG A 14 -10.82 -24.29 2.53
N SER A 15 -11.24 -23.32 3.33
CA SER A 15 -11.63 -22.01 2.83
C SER A 15 -10.40 -21.10 2.70
N PHE A 16 -10.21 -20.46 1.54
CA PHE A 16 -9.18 -19.45 1.33
C PHE A 16 -9.79 -18.15 0.79
N TYR A 17 -9.22 -17.03 1.24
CA TYR A 17 -9.61 -15.70 0.78
C TYR A 17 -8.74 -15.30 -0.41
N GLN A 18 -9.34 -15.05 -1.55
CA GLN A 18 -8.66 -14.39 -2.67
C GLN A 18 -9.08 -12.92 -2.69
N GLY A 19 -8.11 -12.03 -2.62
CA GLY A 19 -8.34 -10.59 -2.70
C GLY A 19 -7.29 -9.93 -3.58
N THR A 20 -7.70 -8.90 -4.30
CA THR A 20 -6.78 -8.09 -5.11
C THR A 20 -5.82 -7.33 -4.18
N ARG A 21 -4.52 -7.49 -4.41
CA ARG A 21 -3.48 -6.74 -3.69
C ARG A 21 -3.11 -5.51 -4.50
N ARG A 22 -3.09 -4.35 -3.84
CA ARG A 22 -2.67 -3.08 -4.46
C ARG A 22 -1.24 -2.79 -4.04
N PHE A 23 -0.47 -2.24 -4.97
CA PHE A 23 0.93 -1.90 -4.77
C PHE A 23 1.19 -0.48 -5.28
N LEU A 24 2.15 0.19 -4.63
CA LEU A 24 2.79 1.39 -5.15
C LEU A 24 4.14 0.93 -5.70
N VAL A 25 4.37 1.17 -6.99
CA VAL A 25 5.66 0.88 -7.66
C VAL A 25 6.67 1.94 -7.23
N VAL A 26 7.82 1.52 -6.72
CA VAL A 26 8.90 2.40 -6.23
C VAL A 26 10.02 2.47 -7.26
N ALA A 27 10.39 1.33 -7.85
CA ALA A 27 11.36 1.23 -8.91
C ALA A 27 10.97 0.10 -9.87
N THR A 28 11.37 0.22 -11.13
CA THR A 28 11.08 -0.76 -12.18
C THR A 28 12.38 -1.11 -12.89
N ASP A 29 12.61 -2.40 -13.06
CA ASP A 29 13.69 -3.00 -13.85
C ASP A 29 13.07 -3.61 -15.14
N GLU A 30 13.83 -4.35 -15.95
CA GLU A 30 13.32 -4.95 -17.19
C GLU A 30 12.22 -6.00 -16.93
N GLU A 31 12.46 -6.91 -15.98
CA GLU A 31 11.60 -8.08 -15.76
C GLU A 31 10.66 -7.95 -14.56
N HIS A 32 10.96 -7.05 -13.63
CA HIS A 32 10.21 -6.90 -12.39
C HIS A 32 10.20 -5.46 -11.87
N SER A 33 9.31 -5.20 -10.92
CA SER A 33 9.22 -3.95 -10.20
C SER A 33 9.38 -4.14 -8.70
N THR A 34 10.14 -3.26 -8.07
CA THR A 34 10.17 -3.13 -6.62
C THR A 34 9.01 -2.26 -6.17
N CYS A 35 8.17 -2.80 -5.30
CA CYS A 35 6.92 -2.20 -4.86
C CYS A 35 6.82 -2.13 -3.33
N VAL A 36 5.92 -1.30 -2.83
CA VAL A 36 5.42 -1.36 -1.45
C VAL A 36 3.91 -1.62 -1.45
N PRO A 37 3.39 -2.48 -0.57
CA PRO A 37 1.99 -2.87 -0.59
C PRO A 37 1.10 -1.80 0.04
N ILE A 38 -0.13 -1.75 -0.45
CA ILE A 38 -1.22 -0.95 0.11
C ILE A 38 -2.21 -1.91 0.78
N TYR A 39 -2.41 -1.73 2.08
CA TYR A 39 -3.34 -2.53 2.88
C TYR A 39 -4.48 -1.69 3.43
N THR A 40 -5.67 -2.28 3.52
CA THR A 40 -6.79 -1.73 4.29
C THR A 40 -6.87 -2.34 5.69
N TYR A 41 -6.13 -3.43 5.95
CA TYR A 41 -6.17 -4.22 7.17
C TYR A 41 -7.61 -4.55 7.59
N GLU A 42 -8.38 -5.19 6.70
CA GLU A 42 -9.80 -5.49 6.92
C GLU A 42 -10.65 -4.23 7.20
N ARG A 43 -10.29 -3.12 6.55
CA ARG A 43 -10.85 -1.77 6.76
C ARG A 43 -10.53 -1.12 8.11
N GLN A 44 -9.62 -1.70 8.89
CA GLN A 44 -9.19 -1.18 10.19
C GLN A 44 -7.99 -0.22 10.06
N ALA A 45 -7.34 -0.13 8.90
CA ALA A 45 -6.13 0.69 8.74
C ALA A 45 -5.10 0.35 9.85
N CYS A 46 -4.41 1.35 10.44
CA CYS A 46 -3.45 1.10 11.52
C CYS A 46 -4.09 0.91 12.92
N THR A 47 -5.42 0.76 13.04
CA THR A 47 -6.02 0.33 14.33
C THR A 47 -5.94 -1.18 14.54
N LYS A 48 -5.68 -1.96 13.48
CA LYS A 48 -5.52 -3.41 13.57
C LYS A 48 -4.32 -3.75 14.46
N LEU A 49 -4.52 -4.64 15.42
CA LEU A 49 -3.46 -5.13 16.30
C LEU A 49 -2.29 -5.70 15.49
N GLY A 50 -1.07 -5.33 15.87
CA GLY A 50 0.17 -5.78 15.21
C GLY A 50 0.59 -4.96 13.99
N VAL A 51 -0.22 -3.98 13.55
CA VAL A 51 0.21 -3.01 12.53
C VAL A 51 1.05 -1.93 13.20
N ASN A 52 2.23 -1.62 12.64
CA ASN A 52 3.09 -0.56 13.14
C ASN A 52 2.81 0.77 12.42
N PRO A 53 2.14 1.76 13.03
CA PRO A 53 1.75 3.01 12.36
C PRO A 53 2.94 3.85 11.89
N SER A 54 4.12 3.75 12.54
CA SER A 54 5.31 4.52 12.18
C SER A 54 5.93 4.10 10.84
N LYS A 55 5.52 2.96 10.28
CA LYS A 55 5.96 2.47 8.97
C LYS A 55 4.97 2.75 7.83
N HIS A 56 3.92 3.52 8.11
CA HIS A 56 2.80 3.73 7.21
C HIS A 56 2.55 5.19 6.86
N GLY A 57 1.89 5.40 5.71
CA GLY A 57 1.29 6.65 5.30
C GLY A 57 -0.09 6.43 4.68
N ILE A 58 -0.91 7.47 4.63
CA ILE A 58 -2.21 7.45 3.95
C ILE A 58 -1.97 7.54 2.43
N ILE A 59 -2.62 6.71 1.64
CA ILE A 59 -2.75 6.93 0.19
C ILE A 59 -4.18 7.33 -0.13
N TYR A 60 -4.35 8.36 -0.95
CA TYR A 60 -5.68 8.92 -1.22
C TYR A 60 -5.81 9.47 -2.64
N ARG A 61 -7.04 9.50 -3.14
CA ARG A 61 -7.37 10.07 -4.45
C ARG A 61 -7.19 11.59 -4.43
N ALA A 62 -6.54 12.14 -5.44
CA ALA A 62 -6.43 13.59 -5.66
C ALA A 62 -7.81 14.27 -5.65
N GLY A 63 -7.89 15.47 -5.07
CA GLY A 63 -9.15 16.19 -4.84
C GLY A 63 -9.96 15.73 -3.63
N ARG A 64 -9.46 14.75 -2.84
CA ARG A 64 -10.01 14.39 -1.53
C ARG A 64 -9.09 14.86 -0.41
N THR A 65 -9.62 14.99 0.79
CA THR A 65 -8.80 15.26 1.98
C THR A 65 -8.37 13.95 2.64
N PRO A 66 -7.06 13.70 2.85
CA PRO A 66 -6.60 12.53 3.58
C PRO A 66 -7.01 12.64 5.06
N ARG A 67 -7.54 11.55 5.63
CA ARG A 67 -7.99 11.53 7.03
C ARG A 67 -7.76 10.15 7.66
N LEU A 68 -7.34 10.16 8.91
CA LEU A 68 -7.29 8.97 9.76
C LEU A 68 -8.69 8.35 9.92
N VAL A 69 -8.73 7.04 10.17
CA VAL A 69 -9.94 6.39 10.66
C VAL A 69 -10.10 6.64 12.17
N LYS A 70 -11.29 6.41 12.73
CA LYS A 70 -11.56 6.66 14.15
C LYS A 70 -10.64 5.78 15.00
N GLY A 71 -9.89 6.39 15.92
CA GLY A 71 -8.97 5.70 16.82
C GLY A 71 -7.64 5.28 16.19
N GLU A 72 -7.37 5.66 14.93
CA GLU A 72 -6.09 5.37 14.31
C GLU A 72 -4.97 6.21 14.93
N PRO A 73 -3.84 5.60 15.30
CA PRO A 73 -2.67 6.34 15.77
C PRO A 73 -2.13 7.30 14.71
N GLN A 74 -1.29 8.25 15.15
CA GLN A 74 -0.52 9.05 14.21
C GLN A 74 0.42 8.15 13.40
N LEU A 75 0.47 8.40 12.09
CA LEU A 75 1.30 7.63 11.16
C LEU A 75 2.70 8.24 11.05
N GLY A 76 3.67 7.42 10.61
CA GLY A 76 5.06 7.85 10.47
C GLY A 76 5.32 8.76 9.27
N PHE A 77 4.47 8.69 8.23
CA PHE A 77 4.71 9.40 6.98
C PHE A 77 3.49 10.20 6.53
N ALA A 78 3.77 11.29 5.79
CA ALA A 78 2.75 12.19 5.25
C ALA A 78 1.85 11.46 4.23
N PRO A 79 0.61 11.94 4.02
CA PRO A 79 -0.28 11.38 3.00
C PRO A 79 0.22 11.56 1.57
N VAL A 80 0.00 10.56 0.72
CA VAL A 80 0.39 10.54 -0.70
C VAL A 80 -0.83 10.59 -1.62
N ARG A 81 -0.83 11.56 -2.54
CA ARG A 81 -1.86 11.78 -3.57
C ARG A 81 -1.69 10.81 -4.73
N VAL A 82 -2.81 10.25 -5.19
CA VAL A 82 -2.88 9.43 -6.40
C VAL A 82 -3.91 10.01 -7.36
N ASN A 83 -3.50 10.19 -8.61
CA ASN A 83 -4.37 10.47 -9.74
C ASN A 83 -4.85 9.14 -10.32
N LEU A 84 -6.13 8.82 -10.13
CA LEU A 84 -6.73 7.60 -10.68
C LEU A 84 -7.06 7.79 -12.16
N TYR A 85 -6.78 6.77 -12.98
CA TYR A 85 -7.05 6.83 -14.43
C TYR A 85 -8.53 6.79 -14.76
N GLN A 86 -9.32 6.04 -13.97
CA GLN A 86 -10.75 5.90 -14.17
C GLN A 86 -11.54 6.51 -13.02
N LYS A 87 -12.71 7.08 -13.34
CA LYS A 87 -13.59 7.68 -12.32
C LYS A 87 -14.28 6.64 -11.44
N THR A 88 -14.49 5.44 -11.97
CA THR A 88 -15.09 4.27 -11.29
C THR A 88 -14.17 3.69 -10.21
N GLU A 89 -12.86 3.86 -10.36
CA GLU A 89 -11.87 3.42 -9.37
C GLU A 89 -11.91 4.29 -8.12
N TYR A 90 -11.67 3.64 -6.98
CA TYR A 90 -11.62 4.30 -5.69
C TYR A 90 -10.52 3.71 -4.81
N ILE A 91 -9.96 4.57 -3.96
CA ILE A 91 -9.04 4.18 -2.88
C ILE A 91 -9.85 4.15 -1.58
N PRO A 92 -10.03 2.97 -0.94
CA PRO A 92 -10.69 2.89 0.36
C PRO A 92 -10.07 3.85 1.38
N LYS A 93 -10.89 4.46 2.24
CA LYS A 93 -10.40 5.39 3.29
C LYS A 93 -9.34 4.75 4.19
N ALA A 94 -9.43 3.45 4.43
CA ALA A 94 -8.51 2.69 5.28
C ALA A 94 -7.19 2.29 4.58
N SER A 95 -7.00 2.63 3.30
CA SER A 95 -5.80 2.26 2.55
C SER A 95 -4.55 2.94 3.10
N ARG A 96 -3.56 2.14 3.51
CA ARG A 96 -2.26 2.57 4.02
C ARG A 96 -1.15 1.94 3.21
N VAL A 97 -0.20 2.75 2.78
CA VAL A 97 1.06 2.26 2.19
C VAL A 97 1.94 1.79 3.33
N ASN A 98 2.52 0.61 3.22
CA ASN A 98 3.52 0.10 4.16
C ASN A 98 4.92 0.24 3.55
N TYR A 99 5.61 1.34 3.87
CA TYR A 99 6.91 1.67 3.27
C TYR A 99 8.04 0.72 3.71
N ALA A 100 7.87 -0.02 4.81
CA ALA A 100 8.87 -0.96 5.30
C ALA A 100 8.88 -2.31 4.58
N LYS A 101 7.83 -2.62 3.81
CA LYS A 101 7.64 -3.92 3.19
C LYS A 101 7.87 -3.84 1.67
N LEU A 102 9.13 -3.74 1.26
CA LEU A 102 9.51 -3.91 -0.15
C LEU A 102 9.14 -5.31 -0.64
N VAL A 103 8.56 -5.37 -1.83
CA VAL A 103 8.09 -6.60 -2.49
C VAL A 103 8.44 -6.51 -3.97
N THR A 104 8.98 -7.60 -4.52
CA THR A 104 9.17 -7.75 -5.96
C THR A 104 7.86 -8.20 -6.61
N VAL A 105 7.46 -7.51 -7.68
CA VAL A 105 6.33 -7.87 -8.53
C VAL A 105 6.86 -8.14 -9.93
N GLU A 106 6.77 -9.40 -10.37
CA GLU A 106 7.19 -9.84 -11.70
C GLU A 106 6.27 -9.25 -12.79
N HIS A 107 6.82 -8.85 -13.93
CA HIS A 107 6.04 -8.28 -15.04
C HIS A 107 5.20 -9.32 -15.80
N ASN A 108 5.45 -10.61 -15.57
CA ASN A 108 4.65 -11.70 -16.15
C ASN A 108 3.34 -11.99 -15.39
N CYS A 109 3.06 -11.29 -14.28
CA CYS A 109 1.82 -11.47 -13.53
C CYS A 109 0.68 -10.59 -14.08
N LEU A 110 -0.57 -11.05 -13.91
CA LEU A 110 -1.73 -10.26 -14.29
C LEU A 110 -1.89 -9.06 -13.36
N VAL A 111 -1.75 -7.85 -13.91
CA VAL A 111 -1.87 -6.59 -13.17
C VAL A 111 -2.96 -5.69 -13.74
N PHE A 112 -3.43 -4.77 -12.91
CA PHE A 112 -4.36 -3.73 -13.30
C PHE A 112 -3.88 -2.38 -12.77
N PHE A 113 -3.47 -1.48 -13.67
CA PHE A 113 -2.99 -0.15 -13.31
C PHE A 113 -4.16 0.78 -13.00
N ILE A 114 -4.25 1.22 -11.74
CA ILE A 114 -5.38 2.06 -11.26
C ILE A 114 -5.10 3.56 -11.31
N GLY A 115 -3.83 3.98 -11.39
CA GLY A 115 -3.44 5.38 -11.36
C GLY A 115 -1.94 5.60 -11.14
N CYS A 116 -1.56 6.87 -11.00
CA CYS A 116 -0.19 7.29 -10.71
C CYS A 116 -0.11 8.19 -9.47
N VAL A 117 0.98 8.08 -8.73
CA VAL A 117 1.27 8.96 -7.59
C VAL A 117 1.60 10.36 -8.11
N ASN A 118 1.21 11.40 -7.38
CA ASN A 118 1.63 12.76 -7.70
C ASN A 118 3.17 12.86 -7.66
N PRO A 119 3.83 13.41 -8.69
CA PRO A 119 5.30 13.43 -8.75
C PRO A 119 6.00 14.09 -7.56
N GLU A 120 5.42 15.17 -7.03
CA GLU A 120 5.95 15.88 -5.86
C GLU A 120 5.86 15.01 -4.60
N ASP A 121 4.73 14.34 -4.38
CA ASP A 121 4.57 13.41 -3.26
C ASP A 121 5.47 12.18 -3.41
N PHE A 122 5.71 11.74 -4.66
CA PHE A 122 6.64 10.65 -4.90
C PHE A 122 8.06 11.02 -4.44
N GLN A 123 8.56 12.17 -4.91
CA GLN A 123 9.90 12.66 -4.58
C GLN A 123 10.05 13.04 -3.10
N ASN A 124 9.06 13.72 -2.51
CA ASN A 124 9.18 14.31 -1.18
C ASN A 124 8.69 13.39 -0.05
N ILE A 125 7.90 12.35 -0.37
CA ILE A 125 7.30 11.46 0.63
C ILE A 125 7.62 10.00 0.35
N VAL A 126 7.32 9.48 -0.85
CA VAL A 126 7.47 8.05 -1.13
C VAL A 126 8.93 7.62 -1.03
N THR A 127 9.83 8.26 -1.79
CA THR A 127 11.24 7.88 -1.80
C THR A 127 11.87 8.00 -0.40
N PRO A 128 11.75 9.14 0.31
CA PRO A 128 12.32 9.26 1.66
C PRO A 128 11.69 8.29 2.67
N ALA A 129 10.39 7.98 2.55
CA ALA A 129 9.74 7.04 3.45
C ALA A 129 10.22 5.59 3.25
N VAL A 130 10.45 5.19 2.00
CA VAL A 130 11.06 3.90 1.68
C VAL A 130 12.48 3.85 2.21
N ASP A 131 13.29 4.86 1.93
CA ASP A 131 14.69 4.93 2.36
C ASP A 131 14.82 4.88 3.89
N ALA A 132 14.08 5.73 4.61
CA ALA A 132 14.07 5.75 6.07
C ALA A 132 13.62 4.40 6.67
N CYS A 133 12.65 3.72 6.02
CA CYS A 133 12.24 2.41 6.46
C CYS A 133 13.28 1.32 6.15
N TRP A 134 13.96 1.42 5.01
CA TRP A 134 15.01 0.52 4.59
C TRP A 134 16.21 0.64 5.52
N GLU A 135 16.76 1.85 5.69
CA GLU A 135 17.89 2.17 6.57
C GLU A 135 17.64 1.74 8.02
N GLY A 136 16.41 1.87 8.50
CA GLY A 136 16.02 1.44 9.83
C GLY A 136 15.91 -0.08 10.03
N LYS A 137 16.15 -0.91 9.00
CA LYS A 137 16.18 -2.36 9.14
C LYS A 137 17.47 -2.81 9.82
N ILE A 138 17.43 -3.98 10.46
CA ILE A 138 18.64 -4.66 10.88
C ILE A 138 19.33 -5.17 9.62
N HIS A 139 20.38 -4.48 9.21
CA HIS A 139 21.27 -4.94 8.15
C HIS A 139 22.30 -5.84 8.82
N ARG A 140 22.44 -7.09 8.36
CA ARG A 140 23.64 -7.86 8.72
C ARG A 140 24.83 -7.19 8.05
N ARG A 141 25.49 -6.26 8.76
CA ARG A 141 26.91 -5.99 8.51
C ARG A 141 27.64 -7.09 9.26
N ASN A 142 28.25 -8.00 8.51
CA ASN A 142 29.12 -8.99 9.10
C ASN A 142 30.37 -8.31 9.65
N GLU A 143 30.83 -8.88 10.75
CA GLU A 143 32.19 -8.93 11.29
C GLU A 143 33.30 -8.79 10.22
#